data_AF-A0A524GXN4-F1
#
_entry.id   AF-A0A524GXN4-F1
#
_cell.length_a   1.000
_cell.length_b   1.000
_cell.length_c   1.000
_cell.angle_alpha   90.00
_cell.angle_beta   90.00
_cell.angle_gamma   90.00
#
_symmetry.space_group_name_H-M   'P 1'
#
loop_
_entity.id
_entity.type
_entity.pdbx_description
1 polymer ?
#
loop_
_entity_poly.entity_id
_entity_poly.type
_entity_poly.pdbx_seq_one_letter_code
_entity_poly.pdbx_strand_id
1 'polypeptide(L)' 'MSIRLIAKDLYRLHQEVERLETELAAAPMGRQEALQTKLRQARAERDRLRATLDGRKDSPHQTR' A
#
# COMPACT_ATOMS: atom_id res chain seq x y z
N MET A 1 3.74 8.32 14.80
CA MET A 1 4.37 7.53 13.71
C MET A 1 5.45 8.38 13.08
N SER A 2 6.72 7.96 13.14
CA SER A 2 7.80 8.65 12.42
C SER A 2 7.58 8.50 10.91
N ILE A 3 7.81 9.56 10.13
CA ILE A 3 7.74 9.56 8.66
C ILE A 3 8.55 8.39 8.06
N ARG A 4 9.67 8.02 8.71
CA ARG A 4 10.52 6.88 8.33
C ARG A 4 9.79 5.53 8.40
N LEU A 5 8.95 5.33 9.42
CA LEU A 5 8.19 4.09 9.57
C LEU A 5 7.11 3.99 8.49
N ILE A 6 6.41 5.10 8.20
CA ILE A 6 5.37 5.13 7.16
C ILE A 6 5.99 4.88 5.77
N ALA A 7 7.18 5.42 5.51
CA ALA A 7 7.89 5.15 4.25
C ALA A 7 8.28 3.67 4.11
N LYS A 8 8.71 3.02 5.20
CA LYS A 8 9.01 1.58 5.21
C LYS A 8 7.75 0.75 5.00
N ASP A 9 6.65 1.12 5.64
CA ASP A 9 5.37 0.41 5.51
C ASP A 9 4.79 0.57 4.10
N LEU A 10 4.88 1.76 3.51
CA LEU A 10 4.54 1.98 2.10
C LEU A 10 5.35 1.09 1.16
N TYR A 11 6.66 0.97 1.39
CA TYR A 11 7.51 0.10 0.57
C TYR A 11 7.07 -1.37 0.67
N ARG A 12 6.76 -1.84 1.88
CA ARG A 12 6.25 -3.20 2.09
C ARG A 12 4.92 -3.44 1.39
N LEU A 13 3.99 -2.50 1.50
CA LEU A 13 2.69 -2.59 0.82
C LEU A 13 2.85 -2.54 -0.70
N HIS A 14 3.84 -1.80 -1.22
CA HIS A 14 4.15 -1.82 -2.65
C HIS A 14 4.63 -3.19 -3.11
N GLN A 15 5.59 -3.79 -2.41
CA GLN A 15 6.07 -5.13 -2.73
C GLN A 15 4.96 -6.19 -2.62
N GLU A 16 4.07 -6.06 -1.63
CA GLU A 16 2.92 -6.97 -1.48
C GLU A 16 1.94 -6.85 -2.65
N VAL A 17 1.65 -5.63 -3.10
CA VAL A 17 0.82 -5.40 -4.29
C VAL A 17 1.46 -6.02 -5.54
N GLU A 18 2.74 -5.78 -5.80
CA GLU A 18 3.46 -6.35 -6.96
C GLU A 18 3.47 -7.88 -6.93
N ARG A 19 3.68 -8.46 -5.74
CA ARG A 19 3.64 -9.91 -5.54
C ARG A 19 2.24 -10.46 -5.82
N LEU A 20 1.19 -9.84 -5.27
CA LEU A 20 -0.20 -10.26 -5.47
C LEU A 20 -0.64 -10.11 -6.93
N GLU A 21 -0.17 -9.09 -7.65
CA GLU A 21 -0.40 -8.91 -9.08
C GLU A 21 0.25 -10.03 -9.91
N THR A 22 1.51 -10.37 -9.57
CA THR A 22 2.23 -11.47 -10.23
C THR A 22 1.56 -12.81 -9.95
N GLU A 23 1.18 -13.07 -8.70
CA GLU A 23 0.45 -14.28 -8.31
C GLU A 23 -0.92 -14.34 -8.99
N LEU A 24 -1.64 -13.22 -9.10
CA LEU A 24 -2.94 -13.15 -9.76
C LEU A 24 -2.83 -13.45 -11.26
N ALA A 25 -1.80 -12.93 -11.93
CA ALA A 25 -1.56 -13.18 -13.35
C ALA A 25 -1.24 -14.65 -13.64
N ALA A 26 -0.58 -15.34 -12.71
CA ALA A 26 -0.24 -16.76 -12.83
C ALA A 26 -1.30 -17.71 -12.25
N ALA A 27 -2.29 -17.21 -11.51
CA ALA A 27 -3.25 -18.04 -10.79
C ALA A 27 -4.40 -18.56 -11.67
N PRO A 28 -4.86 -19.80 -11.45
CA PRO A 28 -6.07 -20.33 -12.08
C PRO A 28 -7.33 -19.63 -11.54
N MET A 29 -8.40 -19.57 -12.35
CA MET A 29 -9.62 -18.79 -12.07
C MET A 29 -10.19 -18.97 -10.66
N GLY A 30 -10.18 -20.19 -10.12
CA GLY A 30 -10.68 -20.47 -8.76
C GLY A 30 -9.89 -19.82 -7.62
N ARG A 31 -8.65 -19.38 -7.85
CA ARG A 31 -7.84 -18.63 -6.87
C ARG A 31 -7.77 -17.13 -7.17
N GLN A 32 -8.17 -16.71 -8.37
CA GLN A 32 -8.10 -15.31 -8.77
C GLN A 32 -8.98 -14.42 -7.91
N GLU A 33 -10.17 -14.87 -7.52
CA GLU A 33 -11.08 -14.08 -6.68
C GLU A 33 -10.50 -13.77 -5.29
N ALA A 34 -9.88 -14.77 -4.66
CA ALA A 34 -9.21 -14.61 -3.37
C ALA A 34 -8.00 -13.67 -3.47
N LEU A 35 -7.21 -13.79 -4.54
CA LEU A 35 -6.05 -12.92 -4.80
C LEU A 35 -6.48 -11.49 -5.13
N GLN A 36 -7.54 -11.30 -5.92
CA GLN A 36 -8.12 -9.98 -6.20
C GLN A 36 -8.61 -9.31 -4.92
N THR A 37 -9.23 -10.06 -4.02
CA THR A 37 -9.70 -9.52 -2.72
C THR A 37 -8.53 -9.02 -1.89
N LYS A 38 -7.46 -9.82 -1.76
CA LYS A 38 -6.22 -9.42 -1.08
C LYS A 38 -5.56 -8.23 -1.73
N LEU A 39 -5.47 -8.22 -3.07
CA LEU A 39 -4.89 -7.12 -3.84
C LEU A 39 -5.66 -5.82 -3.61
N ARG A 40 -6.99 -5.87 -3.55
CA ARG A 40 -7.85 -4.70 -3.27
C ARG A 40 -7.57 -4.14 -1.88
N GLN A 41 -7.43 -5.01 -0.88
CA GLN A 41 -7.12 -4.61 0.49
C GLN A 41 -5.73 -3.98 0.60
N ALA A 42 -4.71 -4.61 0.02
CA ALA A 42 -3.33 -4.09 0.02
C ALA A 42 -3.23 -2.73 -0.67
N ARG A 43 -3.91 -2.54 -1.80
CA ARG A 43 -4.00 -1.25 -2.49
C ARG A 43 -4.70 -0.18 -1.64
N ALA A 44 -5.84 -0.52 -1.03
CA ALA A 44 -6.57 0.42 -0.17
C ALA A 44 -5.71 0.86 1.03
N GLU A 45 -4.95 -0.05 1.64
CA GLU A 45 -4.07 0.28 2.76
C GLU A 45 -2.88 1.14 2.33
N ARG A 46 -2.26 0.82 1.19
CA ARG A 46 -1.21 1.66 0.58
C ARG A 46 -1.72 3.09 0.35
N ASP A 47 -2.92 3.21 -0.21
CA ASP A 47 -3.49 4.51 -0.56
C ASP A 47 -3.84 5.33 0.69
N ARG A 48 -4.32 4.69 1.77
CA ARG A 48 -4.50 5.33 3.08
C ARG A 48 -3.19 5.81 3.68
N LEU A 49 -2.14 4.98 3.65
CA LEU A 49 -0.82 5.37 4.15
C LEU A 49 -0.23 6.53 3.33
N ARG A 50 -0.42 6.50 2.01
CA ARG A 50 0.03 7.57 1.10
C ARG A 50 -0.71 8.87 1.41
N ALA A 51 -2.03 8.83 1.52
CA ALA A 51 -2.84 9.99 1.90
C ALA A 51 -2.44 10.55 3.29
N THR A 52 -2.09 9.67 4.23
CA THR A 52 -1.59 10.09 5.56
C THR A 52 -0.22 10.77 5.47
N LEU A 53 0.65 10.34 4.55
CA LEU A 53 1.95 10.97 4.29
C LEU A 53 1.79 12.32 3.59
N ASP A 54 0.90 12.39 2.62
CA ASP A 54 0.65 13.61 1.84
C ASP A 54 -0.09 14.66 2.69
N GLY A 55 -1.12 14.26 3.44
CA GLY A 55 -1.78 15.15 4.41
C GLY A 55 -0.87 15.61 5.56
N ARG A 56 0.20 14.85 5.88
CA ARG A 56 1.28 15.30 6.78
C ARG A 56 2.28 16.23 6.09
N LYS A 57 2.49 16.12 4.78
CA LYS A 57 3.30 17.06 4.00
C LYS A 57 2.60 18.41 3.83
N ASP A 58 1.27 18.41 3.74
CA ASP A 58 0.46 19.64 3.60
C ASP A 58 0.24 20.38 4.92
N SER A 59 0.61 19.78 6.06
CA SER A 59 0.83 20.54 7.29
C SER A 59 2.18 21.26 7.17
N PRO A 60 2.20 22.57 6.90
CA PRO A 60 3.46 23.28 6.77
C PRO A 60 4.19 23.16 8.11
N HIS A 61 5.48 22.89 8.00
CA HIS A 61 6.50 23.37 8.92
C HIS A 61 5.96 24.20 10.10
N GLN A 62 5.81 23.57 11.28
CA GLN A 62 6.19 24.26 12.50
C GLN A 62 7.73 24.42 12.47
N THR A 63 8.19 25.35 11.66
CA THR A 63 9.53 25.90 11.79
C THR A 63 9.38 27.12 12.68
N ARG A 64 9.76 26.92 13.94
CA ARG A 64 10.17 27.90 14.97
C ARG A 64 9.13 28.87 15.51
#